data_AF-A0A073JT09-F1
#
_entry.id   AF-A0A073JT09-F1
#
_cell.length_a   1.000
_cell.length_b   1.000
_cell.length_c   1.000
_cell.angle_alpha   90.00
_cell.angle_beta   90.00
_cell.angle_gamma   90.00
#
_symmetry.space_group_name_H-M   'P 1'
#
loop_
_entity.id
_entity.type
_entity.pdbx_description
1 polymer ?
#
loop_
_entity_poly.entity_id
_entity_poly.type
_entity_poly.pdbx_seq_one_letter_code
_entity_poly.pdbx_strand_id
1 'polypeptide(L)'
;MKNQFNKTGMLFLHTLRRDWLKLLIWAVALSLFSGGFASAMYEIYGKDPNSLMAMYETMKNPAMIAMLGPTTATAETYTVGAMYAHEMTLFTALVFAIVSITHVISRTRKEEDGGTTELIRSFQVGRLAGTTAIVIEMFLLHVVIIALSTGLLQVQNVPGMNFSSNLLYSTTLGMQGFLWAMIALIFAQLAAGAGSARGLSFLTLGFFYIVRMATDMNAPDASWFNPLGWSYLVSVYVNDNWFPIVIVFAASIVFLAFSYLLEQDRDIGAGYLPERTGRAHAKKRLLSLSGLILRLQKIFIISWLFALFICGAMYGSIFGDMEDFVSENEIMKQMFLHNAKYTIQEQFMSVLFLILSLLTTIFIVGSLMRLVNEEKKGHWDQLYATKLSRTKFYWYHVILTSILGVVGQISAILGLYLAQRSVMETPLSLWEVTKAGMAWIPAIWFFIGIVAVLIGWLPRFTVTIWGYIVFVFFVSYFGQMMDIPEFIINIDIFSYIPKVPIEEWKWGTTILIKLLTLFMVVIGFIGYKKRDLVNE
;
A
#
# COMPACT_ATOMS: atom_id res chain seq x y z
N MET A 1 24.44 29.43 -14.04
CA MET A 1 25.68 29.16 -13.29
C MET A 1 26.56 28.18 -14.07
N LYS A 2 27.89 28.32 -14.08
CA LYS A 2 28.79 27.41 -14.83
C LYS A 2 28.88 25.99 -14.24
N ASN A 3 28.56 25.78 -12.96
CA ASN A 3 28.54 24.46 -12.32
C ASN A 3 27.12 24.09 -11.86
N GLN A 4 26.49 23.15 -12.57
CA GLN A 4 25.12 22.68 -12.29
C GLN A 4 25.01 21.85 -11.01
N PHE A 5 26.12 21.36 -10.47
CA PHE A 5 26.20 20.50 -9.27
C PHE A 5 26.84 21.22 -8.07
N ASN A 6 26.95 22.55 -8.11
CA ASN A 6 27.54 23.29 -7.00
C ASN A 6 26.74 23.06 -5.71
N LYS A 7 27.44 22.77 -4.60
CA LYS A 7 26.88 22.52 -3.26
C LYS A 7 26.07 21.22 -3.07
N THR A 8 26.11 20.27 -4.00
CA THR A 8 25.46 18.95 -3.84
C THR A 8 25.81 18.26 -2.53
N GLY A 9 27.11 18.19 -2.16
CA GLY A 9 27.54 17.53 -0.93
C GLY A 9 26.99 18.18 0.34
N MET A 10 26.87 19.51 0.36
CA MET A 10 26.28 20.23 1.49
C MET A 10 24.77 19.96 1.60
N LEU A 11 24.06 19.96 0.48
CA LEU A 11 22.64 19.62 0.45
C LEU A 11 22.41 18.18 0.88
N PHE A 12 23.22 17.23 0.40
CA PHE A 12 23.16 15.83 0.80
C PHE A 12 23.35 15.65 2.31
N LEU A 13 24.38 16.27 2.91
CA LEU A 13 24.58 16.19 4.36
C LEU A 13 23.41 16.82 5.14
N HIS A 14 22.82 17.89 4.60
CA HIS A 14 21.64 18.51 5.21
C HIS A 14 20.40 17.62 5.11
N THR A 15 20.11 17.03 3.95
CA THR A 15 18.97 16.13 3.79
C THR A 15 19.13 14.88 4.64
N LEU A 16 20.34 14.32 4.70
CA LEU A 16 20.62 13.16 5.56
C LEU A 16 20.38 13.49 7.04
N ARG A 17 20.84 14.65 7.52
CA ARG A 17 20.57 15.10 8.90
C ARG A 17 19.11 15.40 9.16
N ARG A 18 18.36 15.87 8.17
CA ARG A 18 16.93 16.16 8.30
C ARG A 18 16.10 14.86 8.30
N ASP A 19 16.52 13.88 7.51
CA ASP A 19 15.73 12.70 7.18
C ASP A 19 16.21 11.43 7.87
N TRP A 20 17.28 11.48 8.68
CA TRP A 20 17.96 10.30 9.26
C TRP A 20 16.99 9.33 9.93
N LEU A 21 16.02 9.82 10.71
CA LEU A 21 15.08 8.96 11.43
C LEU A 21 14.13 8.27 10.45
N LYS A 22 13.66 8.99 9.43
CA LYS A 22 12.80 8.43 8.39
C LYS A 22 13.55 7.39 7.56
N LEU A 23 14.80 7.67 7.19
CA LEU A 23 15.66 6.75 6.45
C LEU A 23 15.98 5.51 7.29
N LEU A 24 16.25 5.66 8.59
CA LEU A 24 16.48 4.55 9.51
C LEU A 24 15.24 3.67 9.63
N ILE A 25 14.05 4.27 9.82
CA ILE A 25 12.78 3.54 9.89
C ILE A 25 12.56 2.75 8.59
N TRP A 26 12.76 3.38 7.42
CA TRP A 26 12.62 2.66 6.14
C TRP A 26 13.67 1.59 5.95
N ALA A 27 14.92 1.85 6.33
CA ALA A 27 15.99 0.85 6.25
C ALA A 27 15.64 -0.39 7.07
N VAL A 28 15.23 -0.20 8.32
CA VAL A 28 14.84 -1.30 9.22
C VAL A 28 13.56 -1.98 8.72
N ALA A 29 12.51 -1.23 8.40
CA ALA A 29 11.22 -1.80 7.99
C ALA A 29 11.34 -2.61 6.69
N LEU A 30 12.01 -2.08 5.67
CA LEU A 30 12.21 -2.77 4.39
C LEU A 30 13.16 -3.96 4.53
N SER A 31 14.17 -3.88 5.40
CA SER A 31 15.08 -5.00 5.64
C SER A 31 14.40 -6.14 6.40
N LEU A 32 13.62 -5.82 7.44
CA LEU A 32 12.83 -6.82 8.16
C LEU A 32 11.76 -7.44 7.27
N PHE A 33 11.10 -6.63 6.43
CA PHE A 33 10.07 -7.12 5.53
C PHE A 33 10.63 -8.05 4.44
N SER A 34 11.78 -7.68 3.85
CA SER A 34 12.43 -8.49 2.80
C SER A 34 13.21 -9.68 3.34
N GLY A 35 13.78 -9.59 4.54
CA GLY A 35 14.68 -10.60 5.09
C GLY A 35 14.09 -11.42 6.23
N GLY A 36 13.00 -11.01 6.87
CA GLY A 36 12.60 -11.52 8.19
C GLY A 36 11.76 -12.80 8.20
N PHE A 37 11.30 -13.29 7.04
CA PHE A 37 10.33 -14.39 6.97
C PHE A 37 10.92 -15.75 6.56
N ALA A 38 12.20 -15.82 6.16
CA ALA A 38 12.79 -17.02 5.59
C ALA A 38 12.76 -18.22 6.56
N SER A 39 13.08 -18.00 7.84
CA SER A 39 13.03 -19.04 8.87
C SER A 39 11.60 -19.51 9.13
N ALA A 40 10.61 -18.62 9.13
CA ALA A 40 9.21 -19.00 9.32
C ALA A 40 8.71 -19.86 8.15
N MET A 41 9.08 -19.49 6.92
CA MET A 41 8.78 -20.27 5.72
C MET A 41 9.45 -21.65 5.74
N TYR A 42 10.69 -21.73 6.22
CA TYR A 42 11.38 -23.01 6.42
C TYR A 42 10.68 -23.89 7.45
N GLU A 43 10.27 -23.33 8.58
CA GLU A 43 9.57 -24.06 9.64
C GLU A 43 8.22 -24.60 9.18
N ILE A 44 7.49 -23.82 8.38
CA ILE A 44 6.15 -24.19 7.90
C ILE A 44 6.19 -25.18 6.74
N TYR A 45 7.00 -24.91 5.71
CA TYR A 45 6.98 -25.67 4.45
C TYR A 45 8.26 -26.47 4.20
N GLY A 46 9.38 -26.04 4.76
CA GLY A 46 10.71 -26.54 4.42
C GLY A 46 11.12 -27.86 5.09
N LYS A 47 10.45 -28.24 6.18
CA LYS A 47 10.74 -29.48 6.92
C LYS A 47 10.12 -30.73 6.30
N ASP A 48 9.02 -30.58 5.57
CA ASP A 48 8.32 -31.67 4.90
C ASP A 48 8.39 -31.47 3.38
N PRO A 49 9.05 -32.39 2.64
CA PRO A 49 9.12 -32.31 1.18
C PRO A 49 7.76 -32.27 0.48
N ASN A 50 6.73 -32.93 1.06
CA ASN A 50 5.39 -32.92 0.46
C ASN A 50 4.76 -31.53 0.54
N SER A 51 4.92 -30.84 1.67
CA SER A 51 4.45 -29.47 1.86
C SER A 51 5.10 -28.48 0.88
N LEU A 52 6.39 -28.64 0.60
CA LEU A 52 7.11 -27.81 -0.37
C LEU A 52 6.59 -28.05 -1.81
N MET A 53 6.33 -29.30 -2.16
CA MET A 53 5.79 -29.68 -3.47
C MET A 53 4.32 -29.25 -3.66
N ALA A 54 3.50 -29.33 -2.62
CA ALA A 54 2.15 -28.78 -2.64
C ALA A 54 2.16 -27.25 -2.90
N MET A 55 3.12 -26.54 -2.30
CA MET A 55 3.30 -25.11 -2.55
C MET A 55 3.75 -24.82 -3.98
N TYR A 56 4.66 -25.63 -4.53
CA TYR A 56 5.06 -25.55 -5.94
C TYR A 56 3.86 -25.67 -6.89
N GLU A 57 2.98 -26.65 -6.65
CA GLU A 57 1.77 -26.84 -7.47
C GLU A 57 0.76 -25.71 -7.29
N THR A 58 0.55 -25.22 -6.05
CA THR A 58 -0.28 -24.03 -5.78
C THR A 58 0.20 -22.82 -6.58
N MET A 59 1.51 -22.63 -6.66
CA MET A 59 2.15 -21.51 -7.33
C MET A 59 2.05 -21.56 -8.86
N LYS A 60 1.66 -22.70 -9.44
CA LYS A 60 1.37 -22.85 -10.88
C LYS A 60 -0.04 -22.41 -11.25
N ASN A 61 -0.91 -22.13 -10.26
CA ASN A 61 -2.23 -21.60 -10.52
C ASN A 61 -2.15 -20.27 -11.30
N PRO A 62 -2.95 -20.08 -12.37
CA PRO A 62 -3.00 -18.83 -13.12
C PRO A 62 -3.13 -17.57 -12.26
N ALA A 63 -3.93 -17.62 -11.19
CA ALA A 63 -4.10 -16.48 -10.26
C ALA A 63 -2.80 -16.15 -9.52
N MET A 64 -2.03 -17.17 -9.12
CA MET A 64 -0.76 -17.00 -8.41
C MET A 64 0.34 -16.51 -9.36
N ILE A 65 0.43 -17.04 -10.57
CA ILE A 65 1.34 -16.53 -11.62
C ILE A 65 1.00 -15.07 -11.93
N ALA A 66 -0.29 -14.77 -12.05
CA ALA A 66 -0.76 -13.42 -12.31
C ALA A 66 -0.41 -12.47 -11.15
N MET A 67 -0.40 -12.92 -9.90
CA MET A 67 -0.10 -12.08 -8.72
C MET A 67 1.41 -11.93 -8.45
N LEU A 68 2.16 -13.04 -8.47
CA LEU A 68 3.54 -13.11 -7.98
C LEU A 68 4.57 -13.22 -9.13
N GLY A 69 4.11 -13.55 -10.33
CA GLY A 69 4.95 -13.87 -11.48
C GLY A 69 5.18 -15.38 -11.61
N PRO A 70 5.78 -15.82 -12.73
CA PRO A 70 6.08 -17.22 -12.98
C PRO A 70 7.27 -17.66 -12.14
N THR A 71 7.29 -18.94 -11.74
CA THR A 71 8.49 -19.55 -11.18
C THR A 71 9.45 -19.98 -12.28
N THR A 72 10.74 -19.79 -12.04
CA THR A 72 11.81 -20.35 -12.89
C THR A 72 12.30 -21.71 -12.38
N ALA A 73 11.85 -22.11 -11.20
CA ALA A 73 12.17 -23.41 -10.62
C ALA A 73 11.35 -24.53 -11.25
N THR A 74 11.98 -25.68 -11.38
CA THR A 74 11.35 -26.96 -11.68
C THR A 74 11.03 -27.69 -10.38
N ALA A 75 10.19 -28.73 -10.43
CA ALA A 75 9.92 -29.61 -9.29
C ALA A 75 11.19 -30.09 -8.57
N GLU A 76 12.28 -30.34 -9.30
CA GLU A 76 13.57 -30.80 -8.75
C GLU A 76 14.39 -29.69 -8.10
N THR A 77 14.20 -28.44 -8.53
CA THR A 77 14.98 -27.27 -8.09
C THR A 77 14.19 -26.36 -7.15
N TYR A 78 12.95 -26.72 -6.84
CA TYR A 78 12.12 -26.01 -5.89
C TYR A 78 12.65 -26.27 -4.47
N THR A 79 13.40 -25.31 -3.95
CA THR A 79 13.90 -25.30 -2.57
C THR A 79 13.16 -24.24 -1.76
N VAL A 80 13.35 -24.21 -0.44
CA VAL A 80 12.81 -23.15 0.41
C VAL A 80 13.29 -21.77 -0.02
N GLY A 81 14.54 -21.65 -0.47
CA GLY A 81 15.05 -20.40 -1.05
C GLY A 81 14.29 -20.01 -2.33
N ALA A 82 14.07 -20.96 -3.25
CA ALA A 82 13.33 -20.72 -4.49
C ALA A 82 11.87 -20.32 -4.21
N MET A 83 11.21 -21.00 -3.27
CA MET A 83 9.86 -20.66 -2.79
C MET A 83 9.83 -19.24 -2.20
N TYR A 84 10.78 -18.93 -1.30
CA TYR A 84 10.90 -17.61 -0.69
C TYR A 84 11.08 -16.50 -1.73
N ALA A 85 11.97 -16.70 -2.70
CA ALA A 85 12.16 -15.73 -3.76
C ALA A 85 10.93 -15.60 -4.67
N HIS A 86 10.26 -16.70 -5.00
CA HIS A 86 9.07 -16.66 -5.85
C HIS A 86 7.96 -15.83 -5.19
N GLU A 87 7.70 -16.06 -3.91
CA GLU A 87 6.65 -15.34 -3.19
C GLU A 87 7.00 -13.90 -2.88
N MET A 88 8.21 -13.67 -2.38
CA MET A 88 8.56 -12.39 -1.77
C MET A 88 9.13 -11.39 -2.78
N THR A 89 9.76 -11.81 -3.88
CA THR A 89 10.55 -10.89 -4.73
C THR A 89 9.68 -9.78 -5.35
N LEU A 90 8.64 -10.14 -6.09
CA LEU A 90 7.82 -9.16 -6.80
C LEU A 90 7.05 -8.28 -5.81
N PHE A 91 6.39 -8.89 -4.83
CA PHE A 91 5.59 -8.18 -3.83
C PHE A 91 6.45 -7.19 -3.04
N THR A 92 7.64 -7.60 -2.62
CA THR A 92 8.57 -6.74 -1.89
C THR A 92 9.16 -5.65 -2.79
N ALA A 93 9.47 -5.95 -4.05
CA ALA A 93 9.94 -4.95 -5.01
C ALA A 93 8.92 -3.81 -5.21
N LEU A 94 7.62 -4.12 -5.21
CA LEU A 94 6.56 -3.09 -5.27
C LEU A 94 6.56 -2.19 -4.03
N VAL A 95 6.75 -2.75 -2.83
CA VAL A 95 6.84 -1.95 -1.59
C VAL A 95 8.06 -1.03 -1.62
N PHE A 96 9.21 -1.55 -2.06
CA PHE A 96 10.44 -0.76 -2.25
C PHE A 96 10.23 0.37 -3.25
N ALA A 97 9.56 0.09 -4.38
CA ALA A 97 9.19 1.08 -5.37
C ALA A 97 8.28 2.17 -4.78
N ILE A 98 7.25 1.79 -4.02
CA ILE A 98 6.29 2.74 -3.42
C ILE A 98 6.97 3.67 -2.41
N VAL A 99 7.82 3.13 -1.54
CA VAL A 99 8.58 3.92 -0.56
C VAL A 99 9.52 4.89 -1.29
N SER A 100 10.22 4.42 -2.31
CA SER A 100 11.18 5.21 -3.10
C SER A 100 10.50 6.34 -3.86
N ILE A 101 9.40 6.05 -4.57
CA ILE A 101 8.55 7.05 -5.26
C ILE A 101 8.09 8.13 -4.26
N THR A 102 7.56 7.69 -3.10
CA THR A 102 7.01 8.60 -2.10
C THR A 102 8.09 9.51 -1.52
N HIS A 103 9.26 8.95 -1.20
CA HIS A 103 10.37 9.69 -0.62
C HIS A 103 10.94 10.71 -1.60
N VAL A 104 11.27 10.28 -2.82
CA VAL A 104 11.82 11.15 -3.86
C VAL A 104 10.90 12.32 -4.14
N ILE A 105 9.61 12.09 -4.40
CA ILE A 105 8.67 13.17 -4.71
C ILE A 105 8.44 14.08 -3.48
N SER A 106 8.55 13.54 -2.26
CA SER A 106 8.48 14.35 -1.05
C SER A 106 9.68 15.29 -0.88
N ARG A 107 10.83 14.96 -1.45
CA ARG A 107 12.07 15.75 -1.33
C ARG A 107 12.48 16.51 -2.58
N THR A 108 11.75 16.33 -3.67
CA THR A 108 11.89 17.13 -4.89
C THR A 108 10.64 18.00 -5.07
N ARG A 109 9.64 17.51 -5.79
CA ARG A 109 8.49 18.33 -6.20
C ARG A 109 7.70 18.91 -5.03
N LYS A 110 7.59 18.19 -3.90
CA LYS A 110 6.88 18.73 -2.72
C LYS A 110 7.61 19.91 -2.07
N GLU A 111 8.94 19.89 -2.04
CA GLU A 111 9.75 21.01 -1.52
C GLU A 111 9.71 22.20 -2.47
N GLU A 112 9.55 21.94 -3.78
CA GLU A 112 9.30 22.97 -4.78
C GLU A 112 7.91 23.61 -4.63
N ASP A 113 6.85 22.79 -4.51
CA ASP A 113 5.49 23.27 -4.25
C ASP A 113 5.40 24.08 -2.94
N GLY A 114 6.23 23.74 -1.95
CA GLY A 114 6.30 24.43 -0.65
C GLY A 114 7.18 25.69 -0.63
N GLY A 115 7.80 26.07 -1.76
CA GLY A 115 8.68 27.25 -1.86
C GLY A 115 10.09 27.08 -1.30
N THR A 116 10.39 25.98 -0.59
CA THR A 116 11.73 25.71 -0.05
C THR A 116 12.80 25.68 -1.15
N THR A 117 12.49 25.05 -2.28
CA THR A 117 13.43 24.96 -3.41
C THR A 117 13.75 26.32 -4.01
N GLU A 118 12.79 27.25 -4.02
CA GLU A 118 12.99 28.62 -4.52
C GLU A 118 13.94 29.39 -3.60
N LEU A 119 13.73 29.30 -2.28
CA LEU A 119 14.60 29.92 -1.30
C LEU A 119 16.04 29.38 -1.39
N ILE A 120 16.21 28.07 -1.55
CA ILE A 120 17.55 27.45 -1.73
C ILE A 120 18.20 27.91 -3.03
N ARG A 121 17.44 28.00 -4.13
CA ARG A 121 17.92 28.45 -5.44
C ARG A 121 18.21 29.95 -5.51
N SER A 122 17.77 30.75 -4.53
CA SER A 122 18.19 32.15 -4.40
C SER A 122 19.67 32.31 -4.01
N PHE A 123 20.27 31.27 -3.43
CA PHE A 123 21.71 31.20 -3.15
C PHE A 123 22.49 30.63 -4.34
N GLN A 124 23.83 30.62 -4.26
CA GLN A 124 24.72 30.07 -5.29
C GLN A 124 24.72 28.52 -5.31
N VAL A 125 23.55 27.90 -5.44
CA VAL A 125 23.33 26.45 -5.51
C VAL A 125 23.11 26.04 -6.97
N GLY A 126 23.74 24.95 -7.40
CA GLY A 126 23.58 24.42 -8.75
C GLY A 126 22.15 23.91 -8.99
N ARG A 127 21.63 24.02 -10.22
CA ARG A 127 20.24 23.65 -10.54
C ARG A 127 19.94 22.18 -10.23
N LEU A 128 20.89 21.30 -10.52
CA LEU A 128 20.78 19.85 -10.30
C LEU A 128 21.22 19.41 -8.91
N ALA A 129 21.81 20.30 -8.10
CA ALA A 129 22.43 19.93 -6.84
C ALA A 129 21.45 19.30 -5.84
N GLY A 130 20.21 19.82 -5.78
CA GLY A 130 19.15 19.26 -4.94
C GLY A 130 18.75 17.86 -5.37
N THR A 131 18.45 17.66 -6.65
CA THR A 131 18.07 16.34 -7.19
C THR A 131 19.21 15.33 -7.04
N THR A 132 20.45 15.71 -7.34
CA THR A 132 21.61 14.82 -7.15
C THR A 132 21.83 14.46 -5.68
N ALA A 133 21.60 15.37 -4.73
CA ALA A 133 21.68 15.06 -3.31
C ALA A 133 20.68 13.96 -2.91
N ILE A 134 19.44 14.03 -3.42
CA ILE A 134 18.42 13.00 -3.19
C ILE A 134 18.76 11.67 -3.88
N VAL A 135 19.36 11.71 -5.07
CA VAL A 135 19.83 10.48 -5.76
C VAL A 135 20.91 9.77 -4.95
N ILE A 136 21.88 10.51 -4.40
CA ILE A 136 22.94 9.95 -3.54
C ILE A 136 22.32 9.36 -2.27
N GLU A 137 21.39 10.07 -1.64
CA GLU A 137 20.65 9.59 -0.46
C GLU A 137 19.89 8.29 -0.74
N MET A 138 19.18 8.21 -1.87
CA MET A 138 18.46 7.01 -2.28
C MET A 138 19.39 5.85 -2.62
N PHE A 139 20.54 6.12 -3.23
CA PHE A 139 21.54 5.09 -3.51
C PHE A 139 22.08 4.51 -2.19
N LEU A 140 22.48 5.36 -1.25
CA LEU A 140 23.00 4.93 0.05
C LEU A 140 21.94 4.19 0.88
N LEU A 141 20.69 4.67 0.88
CA LEU A 141 19.58 3.99 1.55
C LEU A 141 19.45 2.54 1.05
N HIS A 142 19.44 2.32 -0.26
CA HIS A 142 19.31 0.98 -0.81
C HIS A 142 20.56 0.12 -0.60
N VAL A 143 21.78 0.70 -0.63
CA VAL A 143 23.00 -0.04 -0.25
C VAL A 143 22.91 -0.54 1.19
N VAL A 144 22.45 0.30 2.12
CA VAL A 144 22.24 -0.09 3.52
C VAL A 144 21.19 -1.17 3.64
N ILE A 145 20.04 -1.03 2.95
CA ILE A 145 18.99 -2.06 2.95
C ILE A 145 19.52 -3.39 2.39
N ILE A 146 20.25 -3.37 1.27
CA ILE A 146 20.85 -4.57 0.68
C ILE A 146 21.74 -5.29 1.70
N ALA A 147 22.61 -4.55 2.40
CA ALA A 147 23.49 -5.12 3.41
C ALA A 147 22.70 -5.69 4.61
N LEU A 148 21.70 -4.96 5.12
CA LEU A 148 20.88 -5.39 6.25
C LEU A 148 20.01 -6.62 5.90
N SER A 149 19.30 -6.61 4.77
CA SER A 149 18.50 -7.73 4.27
C SER A 149 19.34 -8.98 4.06
N THR A 150 20.51 -8.84 3.42
CA THR A 150 21.44 -9.96 3.20
C THR A 150 21.91 -10.54 4.53
N GLY A 151 22.29 -9.67 5.47
CA GLY A 151 22.70 -10.08 6.82
C GLY A 151 21.58 -10.80 7.58
N LEU A 152 20.35 -10.28 7.52
CA LEU A 152 19.19 -10.90 8.17
C LEU A 152 18.89 -12.30 7.61
N LEU A 153 18.91 -12.45 6.28
CA LEU A 153 18.73 -13.76 5.64
C LEU A 153 19.86 -14.73 6.02
N GLN A 154 21.10 -14.25 6.03
CA GLN A 154 22.26 -15.07 6.37
C GLN A 154 22.23 -15.56 7.82
N VAL A 155 21.85 -14.71 8.77
CA VAL A 155 21.82 -15.06 10.21
C VAL A 155 20.77 -16.13 10.53
N GLN A 156 19.71 -16.24 9.71
CA GLN A 156 18.69 -17.28 9.88
C GLN A 156 19.18 -18.69 9.54
N ASN A 157 20.30 -18.83 8.80
CA ASN A 157 20.93 -20.12 8.47
C ASN A 157 19.96 -21.16 7.87
N VAL A 158 19.05 -20.72 7.00
CA VAL A 158 18.11 -21.62 6.31
C VAL A 158 18.86 -22.47 5.28
N PRO A 159 18.70 -23.80 5.27
CA PRO A 159 19.32 -24.68 4.28
C PRO A 159 18.98 -24.28 2.84
N GLY A 160 19.97 -24.25 1.96
CA GLY A 160 19.82 -23.86 0.55
C GLY A 160 19.91 -22.36 0.28
N MET A 161 19.94 -21.50 1.31
CA MET A 161 20.08 -20.05 1.17
C MET A 161 21.52 -19.59 1.45
N ASN A 162 22.36 -19.60 0.42
CA ASN A 162 23.76 -19.17 0.53
C ASN A 162 23.91 -17.64 0.48
N PHE A 163 25.06 -17.12 0.92
CA PHE A 163 25.34 -15.69 0.98
C PHE A 163 25.23 -14.98 -0.39
N SER A 164 25.70 -15.62 -1.46
CA SER A 164 25.67 -15.05 -2.81
C SER A 164 24.23 -14.86 -3.30
N SER A 165 23.39 -15.87 -3.13
CA SER A 165 21.97 -15.81 -3.48
C SER A 165 21.20 -14.83 -2.58
N ASN A 166 21.51 -14.78 -1.28
CA ASN A 166 20.94 -13.80 -0.33
C ASN A 166 21.28 -12.36 -0.74
N LEU A 167 22.52 -12.13 -1.18
CA LEU A 167 22.99 -10.84 -1.67
C LEU A 167 22.30 -10.47 -2.99
N LEU A 168 22.18 -11.43 -3.91
CA LEU A 168 21.48 -11.24 -5.18
C LEU A 168 20.02 -10.88 -4.95
N TYR A 169 19.30 -11.64 -4.12
CA TYR A 169 17.93 -11.35 -3.70
C TYR A 169 17.77 -9.91 -3.21
N SER A 170 18.60 -9.52 -2.24
CA SER A 170 18.54 -8.20 -1.63
C SER A 170 18.88 -7.10 -2.63
N THR A 171 19.86 -7.35 -3.52
CA THR A 171 20.26 -6.44 -4.60
C THR A 171 19.14 -6.22 -5.60
N THR A 172 18.41 -7.28 -5.99
CA THR A 172 17.23 -7.20 -6.84
C THR A 172 16.20 -6.22 -6.28
N LEU A 173 15.86 -6.36 -4.99
CA LEU A 173 14.90 -5.49 -4.33
C LEU A 173 15.39 -4.04 -4.24
N GLY A 174 16.65 -3.86 -3.82
CA GLY A 174 17.26 -2.54 -3.71
C GLY A 174 17.32 -1.79 -5.04
N MET A 175 17.65 -2.50 -6.13
CA MET A 175 17.72 -1.93 -7.47
C MET A 175 16.34 -1.61 -8.04
N GLN A 176 15.31 -2.42 -7.73
CA GLN A 176 13.93 -2.08 -8.07
C GLN A 176 13.50 -0.77 -7.38
N GLY A 177 13.74 -0.63 -6.08
CA GLY A 177 13.47 0.63 -5.37
C GLY A 177 14.19 1.82 -5.99
N PHE A 178 15.48 1.67 -6.30
CA PHE A 178 16.28 2.73 -6.95
C PHE A 178 15.77 3.10 -8.36
N LEU A 179 15.43 2.11 -9.19
CA LEU A 179 14.86 2.33 -10.52
C LEU A 179 13.58 3.18 -10.46
N TRP A 180 12.65 2.80 -9.58
CA TRP A 180 11.38 3.51 -9.43
C TRP A 180 11.55 4.91 -8.82
N ALA A 181 12.58 5.14 -8.01
CA ALA A 181 13.00 6.48 -7.62
C ALA A 181 13.41 7.34 -8.83
N MET A 182 14.20 6.80 -9.77
CA MET A 182 14.63 7.54 -10.97
C MET A 182 13.46 7.84 -11.91
N ILE A 183 12.54 6.88 -12.09
CA ILE A 183 11.30 7.09 -12.85
C ILE A 183 10.44 8.18 -12.18
N ALA A 184 10.34 8.18 -10.85
CA ALA A 184 9.61 9.21 -10.11
C ALA A 184 10.20 10.62 -10.31
N LEU A 185 11.53 10.74 -10.47
CA LEU A 185 12.18 12.01 -10.79
C LEU A 185 11.78 12.54 -12.16
N ILE A 186 11.53 11.70 -13.15
CA ILE A 186 10.98 12.13 -14.44
C ILE A 186 9.60 12.74 -14.22
N PHE A 187 8.72 12.04 -13.51
CA PHE A 187 7.37 12.55 -13.23
C PHE A 187 7.36 13.79 -12.33
N ALA A 188 8.37 13.98 -11.49
CA ALA A 188 8.57 15.20 -10.73
C ALA A 188 8.83 16.42 -11.62
N GLN A 189 9.43 16.24 -12.81
CA GLN A 189 9.62 17.32 -13.79
C GLN A 189 8.42 17.46 -14.74
N LEU A 190 7.77 16.35 -15.10
CA LEU A 190 6.62 16.39 -16.01
C LEU A 190 5.37 16.99 -15.35
N ALA A 191 5.14 16.71 -14.06
CA ALA A 191 3.93 17.11 -13.37
C ALA A 191 4.02 18.53 -12.80
N ALA A 192 2.91 19.26 -12.84
CA ALA A 192 2.83 20.60 -12.26
C ALA A 192 2.75 20.63 -10.72
N GLY A 193 2.64 19.48 -10.05
CA GLY A 193 2.64 19.42 -8.57
C GLY A 193 2.99 18.04 -8.04
N ALA A 194 3.32 17.97 -6.75
CA ALA A 194 3.75 16.74 -6.09
C ALA A 194 2.62 15.70 -6.04
N GLY A 195 1.36 16.14 -5.99
CA GLY A 195 0.20 15.24 -6.05
C GLY A 195 0.09 14.53 -7.40
N SER A 196 0.21 15.27 -8.50
CA SER A 196 0.18 14.72 -9.86
C SER A 196 1.43 13.89 -10.18
N ALA A 197 2.60 14.30 -9.72
CA ALA A 197 3.84 13.51 -9.85
C ALA A 197 3.69 12.13 -9.20
N ARG A 198 3.15 12.06 -7.96
CA ARG A 198 2.87 10.78 -7.27
C ARG A 198 1.85 9.96 -8.04
N GLY A 199 0.77 10.60 -8.46
CA GLY A 199 -0.30 9.95 -9.22
C GLY A 199 0.23 9.29 -10.49
N LEU A 200 1.03 10.01 -11.29
CA LEU A 200 1.65 9.47 -12.50
C LEU A 200 2.62 8.33 -12.19
N SER A 201 3.47 8.48 -11.17
CA SER A 201 4.42 7.44 -10.78
C SER A 201 3.73 6.14 -10.38
N PHE A 202 2.69 6.21 -9.54
CA PHE A 202 1.91 5.04 -9.14
C PHE A 202 1.04 4.48 -10.27
N LEU A 203 0.50 5.34 -11.14
CA LEU A 203 -0.23 4.90 -12.34
C LEU A 203 0.69 4.09 -13.25
N THR A 204 1.92 4.56 -13.50
CA THR A 204 2.91 3.86 -14.31
C THR A 204 3.34 2.55 -13.65
N LEU A 205 3.57 2.54 -12.34
CA LEU A 205 3.85 1.32 -11.58
C LEU A 205 2.72 0.28 -11.72
N GLY A 206 1.47 0.70 -11.47
CA GLY A 206 0.30 -0.15 -11.60
C GLY A 206 0.06 -0.62 -13.05
N PHE A 207 0.31 0.24 -14.03
CA PHE A 207 0.22 -0.11 -15.45
C PHE A 207 1.21 -1.23 -15.79
N PHE A 208 2.48 -1.07 -15.43
CA PHE A 208 3.48 -2.12 -15.67
C PHE A 208 3.17 -3.40 -14.90
N TYR A 209 2.59 -3.31 -13.71
CA TYR A 209 2.15 -4.49 -12.96
C TYR A 209 1.03 -5.26 -13.67
N ILE A 210 0.04 -4.56 -14.22
CA ILE A 210 -1.06 -5.18 -14.99
C ILE A 210 -0.55 -5.74 -16.32
N VAL A 211 0.28 -5.00 -17.06
CA VAL A 211 0.87 -5.49 -18.31
C VAL A 211 1.73 -6.72 -18.05
N ARG A 212 2.50 -6.74 -16.95
CA ARG A 212 3.29 -7.90 -16.51
C ARG A 212 2.40 -9.13 -16.31
N MET A 213 1.26 -8.97 -15.62
CA MET A 213 0.30 -10.05 -15.41
C MET A 213 -0.09 -10.73 -16.72
N ALA A 214 -0.36 -9.94 -17.76
CA ALA A 214 -0.71 -10.47 -19.07
C ALA A 214 0.47 -11.14 -19.79
N THR A 215 1.68 -10.58 -19.71
CA THR A 215 2.88 -11.16 -20.34
C THR A 215 3.29 -12.47 -19.67
N ASP A 216 3.26 -12.52 -18.34
CA ASP A 216 3.67 -13.70 -17.58
C ASP A 216 2.78 -14.92 -17.85
N MET A 217 1.50 -14.71 -18.15
CA MET A 217 0.57 -15.79 -18.47
C MET A 217 0.63 -16.26 -19.93
N ASN A 218 0.93 -15.35 -20.88
CA ASN A 218 0.72 -15.62 -22.31
C ASN A 218 2.01 -15.58 -23.16
N ALA A 219 3.00 -14.80 -22.73
CA ALA A 219 4.25 -14.58 -23.47
C ALA A 219 5.40 -14.29 -22.50
N PRO A 220 5.92 -15.28 -21.76
CA PRO A 220 6.95 -15.08 -20.73
C PRO A 220 8.22 -14.37 -21.23
N ASP A 221 8.59 -14.57 -22.51
CA ASP A 221 9.73 -13.88 -23.12
C ASP A 221 9.53 -12.35 -23.20
N ALA A 222 8.28 -11.87 -23.25
CA ALA A 222 7.97 -10.45 -23.26
C ALA A 222 8.23 -9.77 -21.90
N SER A 223 8.44 -10.54 -20.83
CA SER A 223 8.74 -10.00 -19.50
C SER A 223 10.07 -9.26 -19.43
N TRP A 224 10.98 -9.46 -20.40
CA TRP A 224 12.19 -8.64 -20.56
C TRP A 224 11.92 -7.18 -20.92
N PHE A 225 10.77 -6.87 -21.52
CA PHE A 225 10.36 -5.48 -21.81
C PHE A 225 9.65 -4.81 -20.62
N ASN A 226 9.35 -5.55 -19.57
CA ASN A 226 8.69 -5.04 -18.39
C ASN A 226 9.71 -4.78 -17.27
N PRO A 227 9.83 -3.54 -16.74
CA PRO A 227 10.79 -3.23 -15.68
C PRO A 227 10.54 -4.02 -14.39
N LEU A 228 9.30 -4.43 -14.12
CA LEU A 228 8.98 -5.32 -12.99
C LEU A 228 9.39 -6.77 -13.28
N GLY A 229 9.44 -7.16 -14.54
CA GLY A 229 9.89 -8.47 -15.00
C GLY A 229 11.33 -8.78 -14.59
N TRP A 230 12.19 -7.76 -14.62
CA TRP A 230 13.59 -7.88 -14.23
C TRP A 230 13.79 -8.30 -12.77
N SER A 231 12.76 -8.23 -11.93
CA SER A 231 12.85 -8.68 -10.53
C SER A 231 12.91 -10.21 -10.41
N TYR A 232 12.07 -10.96 -11.12
CA TYR A 232 12.06 -12.43 -11.05
C TYR A 232 12.91 -13.10 -12.15
N LEU A 233 13.27 -12.38 -13.22
CA LEU A 233 14.21 -12.89 -14.24
C LEU A 233 15.63 -13.16 -13.70
N VAL A 234 15.95 -12.61 -12.53
CA VAL A 234 17.18 -12.91 -11.79
C VAL A 234 17.22 -14.38 -11.35
N SER A 235 16.07 -15.04 -11.20
CA SER A 235 16.00 -16.47 -10.87
C SER A 235 16.79 -16.82 -9.59
N VAL A 236 16.55 -16.02 -8.54
CA VAL A 236 17.24 -16.12 -7.25
C VAL A 236 17.03 -17.51 -6.62
N TYR A 237 18.10 -18.11 -6.10
CA TYR A 237 18.17 -19.47 -5.52
C TYR A 237 17.92 -20.62 -6.51
N VAL A 238 17.77 -20.33 -7.80
CA VAL A 238 17.65 -21.34 -8.86
C VAL A 238 18.84 -21.24 -9.80
N ASN A 239 18.94 -20.15 -10.57
CA ASN A 239 20.04 -19.91 -11.51
C ASN A 239 20.98 -18.76 -11.08
N ASP A 240 20.53 -17.88 -10.18
CA ASP A 240 21.28 -16.70 -9.72
C ASP A 240 21.87 -15.84 -10.85
N ASN A 241 21.00 -15.45 -11.79
CA ASN A 241 21.39 -14.63 -12.94
C ASN A 241 21.54 -13.16 -12.55
N TRP A 242 22.78 -12.67 -12.49
CA TRP A 242 23.09 -11.26 -12.21
C TRP A 242 22.83 -10.30 -13.38
N PHE A 243 22.61 -10.80 -14.59
CA PHE A 243 22.48 -9.96 -15.79
C PHE A 243 21.31 -8.95 -15.73
N PRO A 244 20.09 -9.31 -15.29
CA PRO A 244 18.99 -8.34 -15.15
C PRO A 244 19.32 -7.18 -14.20
N ILE A 245 20.18 -7.38 -13.19
CA ILE A 245 20.62 -6.30 -12.28
C ILE A 245 21.38 -5.23 -13.04
N VAL A 246 22.24 -5.62 -13.98
CA VAL A 246 22.98 -4.69 -14.84
C VAL A 246 22.02 -3.87 -15.71
N ILE A 247 20.96 -4.51 -16.24
CA ILE A 247 19.92 -3.83 -17.02
C ILE A 247 19.17 -2.82 -16.16
N VAL A 248 18.72 -3.22 -14.96
CA VAL A 248 18.01 -2.34 -14.02
C VAL A 248 18.87 -1.12 -13.66
N PHE A 249 20.16 -1.35 -13.38
CA PHE A 249 21.09 -0.27 -13.08
C PHE A 249 21.29 0.67 -14.28
N ALA A 250 21.54 0.13 -15.47
CA ALA A 250 21.70 0.92 -16.70
C ALA A 250 20.43 1.74 -17.01
N ALA A 251 19.24 1.13 -16.91
CA ALA A 251 17.97 1.81 -17.09
C ALA A 251 17.78 2.93 -16.07
N SER A 252 18.16 2.71 -14.81
CA SER A 252 18.10 3.74 -13.76
C SER A 252 18.96 4.97 -14.11
N ILE A 253 20.17 4.75 -14.65
CA ILE A 253 21.05 5.85 -15.11
C ILE A 253 20.44 6.59 -16.31
N VAL A 254 19.83 5.88 -17.26
CA VAL A 254 19.15 6.50 -18.41
C VAL A 254 17.98 7.37 -17.94
N PHE A 255 17.13 6.87 -17.04
CA PHE A 255 16.00 7.64 -16.50
C PHE A 255 16.45 8.84 -15.67
N LEU A 256 17.55 8.70 -14.91
CA LEU A 256 18.16 9.82 -14.22
C LEU A 256 18.65 10.89 -15.18
N ALA A 257 19.37 10.51 -16.24
CA ALA A 257 19.85 11.44 -17.25
C ALA A 257 18.68 12.18 -17.92
N PHE A 258 17.60 11.47 -18.26
CA PHE A 258 16.39 12.07 -18.80
C PHE A 258 15.74 13.06 -17.83
N SER A 259 15.68 12.72 -16.54
CA SER A 259 15.19 13.65 -15.51
C SER A 259 16.05 14.91 -15.42
N TYR A 260 17.38 14.80 -15.49
CA TYR A 260 18.28 15.95 -15.48
C TYR A 260 18.12 16.84 -16.71
N LEU A 261 17.88 16.28 -17.89
CA LEU A 261 17.58 17.05 -19.09
C LEU A 261 16.30 17.87 -18.89
N LEU A 262 15.23 17.24 -18.40
CA LEU A 262 13.97 17.93 -18.11
C LEU A 262 14.12 19.02 -17.04
N GLU A 263 14.86 18.74 -15.96
CA GLU A 263 15.06 19.72 -14.89
C GLU A 263 15.86 20.96 -15.33
N GLN A 264 16.81 20.77 -16.26
CA GLN A 264 17.65 21.84 -16.76
C GLN A 264 16.89 22.87 -17.60
N ASP A 265 15.88 22.42 -18.34
CA ASP A 265 15.13 23.29 -19.26
C ASP A 265 13.81 23.80 -18.65
N ARG A 266 13.38 23.25 -17.50
CA ARG A 266 12.11 23.58 -16.85
C ARG A 266 12.21 24.68 -15.80
N ASP A 267 11.43 25.74 -15.95
CA ASP A 267 11.31 26.80 -14.95
C ASP A 267 10.76 26.29 -13.61
N ILE A 268 11.16 26.95 -12.52
CA ILE A 268 10.72 26.60 -11.17
C ILE A 268 9.20 26.79 -11.04
N GLY A 269 8.52 25.87 -10.37
CA GLY A 269 7.06 25.83 -10.25
C GLY A 269 6.34 25.33 -11.52
N ALA A 270 6.96 25.38 -12.70
CA ALA A 270 6.35 24.86 -13.92
C ALA A 270 6.39 23.31 -13.98
N GLY A 271 5.57 22.71 -14.85
CA GLY A 271 5.64 21.31 -15.25
C GLY A 271 5.45 21.20 -16.76
N TYR A 272 5.99 20.17 -17.41
CA TYR A 272 5.83 20.00 -18.87
C TYR A 272 4.42 19.58 -19.28
N LEU A 273 3.70 18.88 -18.41
CA LEU A 273 2.31 18.52 -18.65
C LEU A 273 1.42 19.74 -18.37
N PRO A 274 0.57 20.14 -19.33
CA PRO A 274 -0.23 21.33 -19.20
C PRO A 274 -1.22 21.21 -18.02
N GLU A 275 -1.28 22.25 -17.20
CA GLU A 275 -2.35 22.38 -16.23
C GLU A 275 -3.67 22.58 -16.96
N ARG A 276 -4.69 21.81 -16.57
CA ARG A 276 -6.04 22.04 -17.07
C ARG A 276 -6.56 23.33 -16.45
N THR A 277 -6.67 24.38 -17.27
CA THR A 277 -7.26 25.71 -16.93
C THR A 277 -8.69 25.63 -16.39
N GLY A 278 -9.33 24.47 -16.46
CA GLY A 278 -10.68 24.25 -15.96
C GLY A 278 -11.73 24.74 -16.94
N ARG A 279 -12.99 24.80 -16.48
CA ARG A 279 -14.09 25.35 -17.30
C ARG A 279 -14.23 26.83 -16.97
N ALA A 280 -14.49 27.67 -17.98
CA ALA A 280 -14.77 29.09 -17.80
C ALA A 280 -15.95 29.36 -16.84
N HIS A 281 -16.92 28.44 -16.79
CA HIS A 281 -18.08 28.54 -15.89
C HIS A 281 -18.15 27.35 -14.93
N ALA A 282 -18.35 27.63 -13.65
CA ALA A 282 -18.56 26.61 -12.64
C ALA A 282 -19.95 25.94 -12.80
N LYS A 283 -20.00 24.61 -12.79
CA LYS A 283 -21.27 23.88 -12.71
C LYS A 283 -21.98 24.18 -11.39
N LYS A 284 -23.32 24.19 -11.34
CA LYS A 284 -24.12 24.39 -10.11
C LYS A 284 -23.64 23.57 -8.91
N ARG A 285 -23.17 22.34 -9.14
CA ARG A 285 -22.64 21.43 -8.11
C ARG A 285 -21.41 22.00 -7.40
N LEU A 286 -20.55 22.75 -8.10
CA LEU A 286 -19.33 23.35 -7.54
C LEU A 286 -19.60 24.63 -6.74
N LEU A 287 -20.82 25.15 -6.81
CA LEU A 287 -21.28 26.27 -5.99
C LEU A 287 -21.73 25.81 -4.59
N SER A 288 -21.68 24.51 -4.30
CA SER A 288 -21.93 23.96 -2.98
C SER A 288 -20.66 23.37 -2.36
N LEU A 289 -20.58 23.44 -1.03
CA LEU A 289 -19.51 22.79 -0.25
C LEU A 289 -19.40 21.29 -0.60
N SER A 290 -20.54 20.64 -0.80
CA SER A 290 -20.59 19.22 -1.14
C SER A 290 -19.93 18.89 -2.47
N GLY A 291 -20.22 19.66 -3.53
CA GLY A 291 -19.59 19.41 -4.81
C GLY A 291 -18.14 19.84 -4.86
N LEU A 292 -17.71 20.82 -4.05
CA LEU A 292 -16.30 21.15 -3.87
C LEU A 292 -15.54 19.97 -3.26
N ILE A 293 -15.98 19.46 -2.10
CA ILE A 293 -15.30 18.36 -1.40
C ILE A 293 -15.31 17.09 -2.26
N LEU A 294 -16.45 16.75 -2.90
CA LEU A 294 -16.50 15.61 -3.82
C LEU A 294 -15.57 15.77 -5.00
N ARG A 295 -15.39 16.98 -5.55
CA ARG A 295 -14.43 17.22 -6.63
C ARG A 295 -13.00 16.98 -6.15
N LEU A 296 -12.65 17.46 -4.95
CA LEU A 296 -11.31 17.29 -4.37
C LEU A 296 -11.00 15.83 -4.02
N GLN A 297 -12.02 15.05 -3.62
CA GLN A 297 -11.88 13.64 -3.29
C GLN A 297 -12.15 12.68 -4.46
N LYS A 298 -12.64 13.16 -5.62
CA LYS A 298 -13.13 12.32 -6.72
C LYS A 298 -12.15 11.23 -7.13
N ILE A 299 -10.90 11.61 -7.40
CA ILE A 299 -9.88 10.67 -7.88
C ILE A 299 -9.60 9.63 -6.79
N PHE A 300 -9.44 10.08 -5.54
CA PHE A 300 -9.23 9.20 -4.39
C PHE A 300 -10.37 8.20 -4.21
N ILE A 301 -11.62 8.65 -4.28
CA ILE A 301 -12.80 7.78 -4.18
C ILE A 301 -12.80 6.75 -5.31
N ILE A 302 -12.64 7.16 -6.57
CA ILE A 302 -12.67 6.23 -7.71
C ILE A 302 -11.55 5.19 -7.60
N SER A 303 -10.32 5.63 -7.29
CA SER A 303 -9.17 4.74 -7.17
C SER A 303 -9.36 3.71 -6.05
N TRP A 304 -9.89 4.12 -4.88
CA TRP A 304 -10.14 3.18 -3.78
C TRP A 304 -11.29 2.23 -4.04
N LEU A 305 -12.40 2.69 -4.63
CA LEU A 305 -13.50 1.80 -5.00
C LEU A 305 -13.04 0.75 -6.03
N PHE A 306 -12.22 1.16 -6.99
CA PHE A 306 -11.63 0.25 -7.97
C PHE A 306 -10.64 -0.72 -7.32
N ALA A 307 -9.77 -0.25 -6.42
CA ALA A 307 -8.83 -1.10 -5.69
C ALA A 307 -9.55 -2.13 -4.80
N LEU A 308 -10.59 -1.72 -4.06
CA LEU A 308 -11.40 -2.63 -3.24
C LEU A 308 -12.13 -3.66 -4.10
N PHE A 309 -12.66 -3.25 -5.25
CA PHE A 309 -13.27 -4.17 -6.21
C PHE A 309 -12.26 -5.20 -6.73
N ILE A 310 -11.07 -4.77 -7.13
CA ILE A 310 -10.00 -5.68 -7.57
C ILE A 310 -9.57 -6.62 -6.45
N CYS A 311 -9.34 -6.10 -5.23
CA CYS A 311 -8.97 -6.94 -4.09
C CYS A 311 -10.04 -7.99 -3.80
N GLY A 312 -11.32 -7.60 -3.84
CA GLY A 312 -12.43 -8.52 -3.75
C GLY A 312 -12.34 -9.60 -4.83
N ALA A 313 -12.16 -9.20 -6.09
CA ALA A 313 -12.07 -10.13 -7.22
C ALA A 313 -10.86 -11.08 -7.11
N MET A 314 -9.71 -10.60 -6.66
CA MET A 314 -8.51 -11.42 -6.44
C MET A 314 -8.76 -12.50 -5.38
N TYR A 315 -9.43 -12.18 -4.28
CA TYR A 315 -9.77 -13.19 -3.27
C TYR A 315 -10.89 -14.12 -3.73
N GLY A 316 -11.86 -13.60 -4.49
CA GLY A 316 -12.94 -14.40 -5.06
C GLY A 316 -12.47 -15.45 -6.07
N SER A 317 -11.39 -15.20 -6.82
CA SER A 317 -10.87 -16.17 -7.80
C SER A 317 -10.27 -17.42 -7.16
N ILE A 318 -9.93 -17.39 -5.87
CA ILE A 318 -9.33 -18.53 -5.15
C ILE A 318 -10.38 -19.61 -4.82
N PHE A 319 -11.67 -19.28 -4.86
CA PHE A 319 -12.74 -20.20 -4.45
C PHE A 319 -12.86 -21.46 -5.33
N GLY A 320 -12.39 -21.42 -6.58
CA GLY A 320 -12.49 -22.57 -7.51
C GLY A 320 -11.62 -23.76 -7.09
N ASP A 321 -10.42 -23.48 -6.57
CA ASP A 321 -9.40 -24.49 -6.25
C ASP A 321 -9.29 -24.72 -4.73
N MET A 322 -10.30 -24.29 -3.98
CA MET A 322 -10.20 -24.18 -2.53
C MET A 322 -10.22 -25.53 -1.81
N GLU A 323 -11.00 -26.49 -2.28
CA GLU A 323 -11.09 -27.82 -1.67
C GLU A 323 -9.75 -28.56 -1.75
N ASP A 324 -9.11 -28.52 -2.91
CA ASP A 324 -7.77 -29.07 -3.13
C ASP A 324 -6.77 -28.38 -2.18
N PHE A 325 -6.79 -27.04 -2.14
CA PHE A 325 -5.87 -26.26 -1.31
C PHE A 325 -5.98 -26.53 0.20
N VAL A 326 -7.20 -26.67 0.73
CA VAL A 326 -7.40 -26.99 2.16
C VAL A 326 -7.11 -28.45 2.45
N SER A 327 -7.38 -29.37 1.52
CA SER A 327 -7.15 -30.80 1.73
C SER A 327 -5.66 -31.16 1.82
N GLU A 328 -4.79 -30.37 1.20
CA GLU A 328 -3.36 -30.63 1.11
C GLU A 328 -2.51 -29.90 2.16
N ASN A 329 -3.03 -28.86 2.82
CA ASN A 329 -2.28 -28.03 3.76
C ASN A 329 -2.83 -28.12 5.19
N GLU A 330 -2.08 -28.74 6.10
CA GLU A 330 -2.49 -28.96 7.50
C GLU A 330 -2.75 -27.65 8.29
N ILE A 331 -2.06 -26.55 7.97
CA ILE A 331 -2.32 -25.24 8.58
C ILE A 331 -3.65 -24.66 8.08
N MET A 332 -3.94 -24.82 6.79
CA MET A 332 -5.22 -24.42 6.22
C MET A 332 -6.36 -25.27 6.77
N LYS A 333 -6.15 -26.58 6.99
CA LYS A 333 -7.10 -27.42 7.73
C LYS A 333 -7.35 -26.89 9.14
N GLN A 334 -6.30 -26.56 9.87
CA GLN A 334 -6.43 -25.96 11.20
C GLN A 334 -7.15 -24.60 11.13
N MET A 335 -6.94 -23.78 10.11
CA MET A 335 -7.58 -22.47 10.01
C MET A 335 -9.06 -22.53 9.57
N PHE A 336 -9.44 -23.51 8.73
CA PHE A 336 -10.74 -23.55 8.05
C PHE A 336 -11.61 -24.79 8.31
N LEU A 337 -11.12 -25.81 9.03
CA LEU A 337 -11.89 -27.02 9.39
C LEU A 337 -12.31 -27.05 10.86
N HIS A 338 -12.49 -25.89 11.50
CA HIS A 338 -12.90 -25.83 12.91
C HIS A 338 -14.36 -26.23 13.16
N ASN A 339 -15.23 -26.14 12.14
CA ASN A 339 -16.66 -26.40 12.31
C ASN A 339 -17.26 -27.22 11.17
N ALA A 340 -17.56 -28.50 11.44
CA ALA A 340 -18.16 -29.43 10.48
C ALA A 340 -19.58 -29.04 10.01
N LYS A 341 -20.21 -28.03 10.61
CA LYS A 341 -21.54 -27.54 10.23
C LYS A 341 -21.54 -26.63 9.00
N TYR A 342 -20.40 -26.01 8.68
CA TYR A 342 -20.29 -25.01 7.61
C TYR A 342 -19.33 -25.49 6.53
N THR A 343 -19.58 -25.08 5.29
CA THR A 343 -18.69 -25.43 4.19
C THR A 343 -17.34 -24.72 4.34
N ILE A 344 -16.30 -25.28 3.72
CA ILE A 344 -14.95 -24.70 3.70
C ILE A 344 -15.01 -23.27 3.11
N GLN A 345 -15.85 -23.09 2.08
CA GLN A 345 -16.08 -21.82 1.38
C GLN A 345 -16.73 -20.76 2.30
N GLU A 346 -17.70 -21.15 3.14
CA GLU A 346 -18.32 -20.25 4.11
C GLU A 346 -17.33 -19.79 5.19
N GLN A 347 -16.47 -20.70 5.65
CA GLN A 347 -15.44 -20.39 6.65
C GLN A 347 -14.37 -19.45 6.09
N PHE A 348 -13.95 -19.68 4.85
CA PHE A 348 -13.02 -18.83 4.12
C PHE A 348 -13.54 -17.41 3.91
N MET A 349 -14.78 -17.31 3.43
CA MET A 349 -15.42 -16.02 3.18
C MET A 349 -15.39 -15.10 4.40
N SER A 350 -15.56 -15.65 5.61
CA SER A 350 -15.51 -14.86 6.84
C SER A 350 -14.12 -14.25 7.09
N VAL A 351 -13.06 -15.03 6.89
CA VAL A 351 -11.66 -14.56 7.02
C VAL A 351 -11.32 -13.54 5.92
N LEU A 352 -11.79 -13.75 4.69
CA LEU A 352 -11.56 -12.79 3.61
C LEU A 352 -12.22 -11.44 3.89
N PHE A 353 -13.42 -11.43 4.45
CA PHE A 353 -14.09 -10.16 4.76
C PHE A 353 -13.44 -9.39 5.89
N LEU A 354 -12.73 -10.04 6.84
CA LEU A 354 -11.87 -9.35 7.78
C LEU A 354 -10.85 -8.46 7.03
N ILE A 355 -10.12 -9.04 6.08
CA ILE A 355 -9.09 -8.34 5.29
C ILE A 355 -9.71 -7.24 4.44
N LEU A 356 -10.78 -7.54 3.71
CA LEU A 356 -11.47 -6.57 2.84
C LEU A 356 -12.05 -5.41 3.66
N SER A 357 -12.57 -5.66 4.86
CA SER A 357 -13.08 -4.62 5.74
C SER A 357 -11.99 -3.77 6.39
N LEU A 358 -10.81 -4.33 6.64
CA LEU A 358 -9.65 -3.55 7.04
C LEU A 358 -9.18 -2.62 5.91
N LEU A 359 -9.17 -3.10 4.66
CA LEU A 359 -8.89 -2.23 3.49
C LEU A 359 -9.94 -1.11 3.34
N THR A 360 -11.22 -1.42 3.54
CA THR A 360 -12.28 -0.40 3.57
C THR A 360 -12.07 0.60 4.71
N THR A 361 -11.55 0.15 5.86
CA THR A 361 -11.21 1.01 7.00
C THR A 361 -10.07 1.98 6.65
N ILE A 362 -9.04 1.52 5.94
CA ILE A 362 -7.96 2.40 5.44
C ILE A 362 -8.54 3.48 4.51
N PHE A 363 -9.45 3.10 3.61
CA PHE A 363 -10.11 4.02 2.68
C PHE A 363 -10.87 5.13 3.41
N ILE A 364 -11.72 4.80 4.39
CA ILE A 364 -12.53 5.79 5.10
C ILE A 364 -11.70 6.69 6.02
N VAL A 365 -10.68 6.15 6.70
CA VAL A 365 -9.77 6.92 7.54
C VAL A 365 -9.00 7.92 6.66
N GLY A 366 -8.50 7.49 5.51
CA GLY A 366 -7.86 8.37 4.54
C GLY A 366 -8.79 9.48 4.01
N SER A 367 -10.08 9.18 3.80
CA SER A 367 -11.08 10.18 3.40
C SER A 367 -11.31 11.22 4.49
N LEU A 368 -11.45 10.80 5.75
CA LEU A 368 -11.75 11.71 6.87
C LEU A 368 -10.53 12.55 7.27
N MET A 369 -9.32 11.99 7.22
CA MET A 369 -8.07 12.72 7.47
C MET A 369 -7.85 13.89 6.50
N ARG A 370 -8.51 13.93 5.34
CA ARG A 370 -8.46 15.09 4.45
C ARG A 370 -8.97 16.37 5.09
N LEU A 371 -9.92 16.26 6.04
CA LEU A 371 -10.39 17.43 6.79
C LEU A 371 -9.25 18.14 7.51
N VAL A 372 -8.40 17.39 8.23
CA VAL A 372 -7.25 17.97 8.96
C VAL A 372 -6.05 18.26 8.06
N ASN A 373 -5.86 17.47 6.98
CA ASN A 373 -4.71 17.66 6.08
C ASN A 373 -4.84 18.93 5.24
N GLU A 374 -6.04 19.28 4.81
CA GLU A 374 -6.29 20.54 4.10
C GLU A 374 -6.32 21.74 5.07
N GLU A 375 -6.66 21.50 6.34
CA GLU A 375 -6.55 22.52 7.39
C GLU A 375 -5.11 22.93 7.62
N LYS A 376 -4.21 21.96 7.80
CA LYS A 376 -2.77 22.20 8.02
C LYS A 376 -2.12 23.00 6.88
N LYS A 377 -2.64 22.90 5.65
CA LYS A 377 -2.16 23.66 4.50
C LYS A 377 -2.71 25.09 4.43
N GLY A 378 -3.54 25.50 5.38
CA GLY A 378 -4.22 26.81 5.37
C GLY A 378 -5.32 26.94 4.30
N HIS A 379 -5.67 25.88 3.58
CA HIS A 379 -6.68 25.95 2.51
C HIS A 379 -8.08 26.27 3.07
N TRP A 380 -8.36 25.91 4.31
CA TRP A 380 -9.64 26.20 4.94
C TRP A 380 -9.79 27.66 5.38
N ASP A 381 -8.70 28.42 5.54
CA ASP A 381 -8.77 29.82 5.99
C ASP A 381 -9.54 30.67 4.99
N GLN A 382 -9.32 30.45 3.70
CA GLN A 382 -10.03 31.12 2.61
C GLN A 382 -11.54 30.83 2.64
N LEU A 383 -11.93 29.63 3.08
CA LEU A 383 -13.32 29.20 3.13
C LEU A 383 -13.99 29.65 4.43
N TYR A 384 -13.25 29.75 5.54
CA TYR A 384 -13.74 30.31 6.81
C TYR A 384 -13.91 31.82 6.78
N ALA A 385 -13.29 32.52 5.82
CA ALA A 385 -13.62 33.91 5.52
C ALA A 385 -15.04 34.10 4.90
N THR A 386 -15.71 33.01 4.50
CA THR A 386 -17.07 33.04 3.93
C THR A 386 -18.14 32.69 4.97
N LYS A 387 -19.43 32.67 4.58
CA LYS A 387 -20.56 32.30 5.47
C LYS A 387 -20.62 30.81 5.86
N LEU A 388 -19.59 30.00 5.55
CA LEU A 388 -19.58 28.57 5.83
C LEU A 388 -19.23 28.30 7.31
N SER A 389 -20.11 27.58 8.01
CA SER A 389 -19.87 27.20 9.40
C SER A 389 -18.99 25.97 9.53
N ARG A 390 -18.19 25.91 10.61
CA ARG A 390 -17.39 24.72 11.00
C ARG A 390 -18.27 23.46 11.15
N THR A 391 -19.49 23.62 11.64
CA THR A 391 -20.48 22.54 11.76
C THR A 391 -20.77 21.87 10.43
N LYS A 392 -20.97 22.67 9.37
CA LYS A 392 -21.29 22.13 8.05
C LYS A 392 -20.10 21.37 7.47
N PHE A 393 -18.89 21.86 7.68
CA PHE A 393 -17.65 21.17 7.28
C PHE A 393 -17.50 19.81 7.95
N TYR A 394 -17.64 19.77 9.28
CA TYR A 394 -17.48 18.56 10.06
C TYR A 394 -18.49 17.48 9.64
N TRP A 395 -19.78 17.79 9.70
CA TRP A 395 -20.83 16.81 9.40
C TRP A 395 -20.81 16.35 7.96
N TYR A 396 -20.43 17.22 7.01
CA TYR A 396 -20.31 16.80 5.63
C TYR A 396 -19.20 15.76 5.44
N HIS A 397 -18.03 15.94 6.06
CA HIS A 397 -16.94 14.97 5.98
C HIS A 397 -17.33 13.66 6.68
N VAL A 398 -17.90 13.71 7.88
CA VAL A 398 -18.33 12.51 8.61
C VAL A 398 -19.38 11.73 7.82
N ILE A 399 -20.44 12.39 7.34
CA ILE A 399 -21.51 11.73 6.58
C ILE A 399 -20.98 11.16 5.25
N LEU A 400 -20.16 11.93 4.52
CA LEU A 400 -19.53 11.46 3.29
C LEU A 400 -18.69 10.20 3.56
N THR A 401 -17.82 10.24 4.57
CA THR A 401 -16.98 9.11 4.94
C THR A 401 -17.81 7.89 5.37
N SER A 402 -18.89 8.07 6.12
CA SER A 402 -19.80 6.96 6.48
C SER A 402 -20.42 6.30 5.25
N ILE A 403 -20.86 7.09 4.27
CA ILE A 403 -21.39 6.59 2.99
C ILE A 403 -20.28 5.86 2.21
N LEU A 404 -19.07 6.43 2.16
CA LEU A 404 -17.93 5.80 1.49
C LEU A 404 -17.54 4.46 2.12
N GLY A 405 -17.70 4.29 3.44
CA GLY A 405 -17.49 3.00 4.09
C GLY A 405 -18.44 1.92 3.58
N VAL A 406 -19.73 2.25 3.42
CA VAL A 406 -20.73 1.33 2.87
C VAL A 406 -20.47 1.04 1.40
N VAL A 407 -20.24 2.08 0.60
CA VAL A 407 -19.99 1.94 -0.85
C VAL A 407 -18.70 1.18 -1.13
N GLY A 408 -17.63 1.43 -0.36
CA GLY A 408 -16.37 0.72 -0.45
C GLY A 408 -16.53 -0.77 -0.12
N GLN A 409 -17.25 -1.09 0.95
CA GLN A 409 -17.54 -2.48 1.30
C GLN A 409 -18.38 -3.17 0.22
N ILE A 410 -19.37 -2.49 -0.37
CA ILE A 410 -20.13 -3.01 -1.52
C ILE A 410 -19.20 -3.29 -2.71
N SER A 411 -18.27 -2.39 -3.01
CA SER A 411 -17.30 -2.63 -4.10
C SER A 411 -16.47 -3.89 -3.86
N ALA A 412 -15.99 -4.13 -2.64
CA ALA A 412 -15.27 -5.34 -2.28
C ALA A 412 -16.15 -6.61 -2.39
N ILE A 413 -17.39 -6.54 -1.87
CA ILE A 413 -18.40 -7.62 -1.98
C ILE A 413 -18.66 -7.98 -3.44
N LEU A 414 -18.87 -6.98 -4.30
CA LEU A 414 -19.15 -7.19 -5.72
C LEU A 414 -17.96 -7.81 -6.45
N GLY A 415 -16.74 -7.36 -6.15
CA GLY A 415 -15.52 -7.96 -6.69
C GLY A 415 -15.43 -9.45 -6.36
N LEU A 416 -15.56 -9.79 -5.08
CA LEU A 416 -15.48 -11.17 -4.60
C LEU A 416 -16.57 -12.05 -5.21
N TYR A 417 -17.82 -11.58 -5.20
CA TYR A 417 -18.94 -12.33 -5.74
C TYR A 417 -18.80 -12.59 -7.25
N LEU A 418 -18.39 -11.60 -8.05
CA LEU A 418 -18.25 -11.79 -9.48
C LEU A 418 -17.12 -12.77 -9.82
N ALA A 419 -16.01 -12.72 -9.08
CA ALA A 419 -14.89 -13.62 -9.30
C ALA A 419 -15.20 -15.05 -8.84
N GLN A 420 -15.73 -15.27 -7.63
CA GLN A 420 -16.08 -16.61 -7.17
C GLN A 420 -17.08 -17.28 -8.12
N ARG A 421 -18.05 -16.50 -8.63
CA ARG A 421 -19.06 -16.99 -9.57
C ARG A 421 -18.46 -17.44 -10.90
N SER A 422 -17.30 -16.91 -11.28
CA SER A 422 -16.62 -17.28 -12.52
C SER A 422 -15.78 -18.55 -12.41
N VAL A 423 -15.45 -18.99 -11.18
CA VAL A 423 -14.54 -20.12 -10.94
C VAL A 423 -15.21 -21.32 -10.25
N MET A 424 -16.37 -21.13 -9.60
CA MET A 424 -17.09 -22.20 -8.90
C MET A 424 -18.23 -22.77 -9.74
N GLU A 425 -18.42 -24.09 -9.67
CA GLU A 425 -19.62 -24.75 -10.23
C GLU A 425 -20.89 -24.40 -9.43
N THR A 426 -20.78 -24.35 -8.10
CA THR A 426 -21.87 -24.05 -7.16
C THR A 426 -21.54 -22.79 -6.33
N PRO A 427 -21.68 -21.58 -6.90
CA PRO A 427 -21.26 -20.35 -6.23
C PRO A 427 -22.18 -19.99 -5.06
N LEU A 428 -21.59 -19.39 -4.01
CA LEU A 428 -22.34 -18.78 -2.92
C LEU A 428 -23.26 -17.67 -3.46
N SER A 429 -24.46 -17.54 -2.89
CA SER A 429 -25.44 -16.56 -3.35
C SER A 429 -24.97 -15.13 -3.06
N LEU A 430 -25.36 -14.17 -3.92
CA LEU A 430 -25.06 -12.76 -3.69
C LEU A 430 -25.54 -12.29 -2.31
N TRP A 431 -26.66 -12.83 -1.84
CA TRP A 431 -27.23 -12.49 -0.53
C TRP A 431 -26.34 -12.94 0.63
N GLU A 432 -25.83 -14.18 0.59
CA GLU A 432 -24.92 -14.71 1.63
C GLU A 432 -23.63 -13.90 1.69
N VAL A 433 -23.03 -13.63 0.53
CA VAL A 433 -21.80 -12.83 0.41
C VAL A 433 -22.03 -11.41 0.91
N THR A 434 -23.16 -10.80 0.54
CA THR A 434 -23.51 -9.44 1.00
C THR A 434 -23.74 -9.41 2.50
N LYS A 435 -24.42 -10.41 3.06
CA LYS A 435 -24.70 -10.51 4.49
C LYS A 435 -23.40 -10.66 5.29
N ALA A 436 -22.48 -11.51 4.83
CA ALA A 436 -21.16 -11.69 5.44
C ALA A 436 -20.33 -10.39 5.37
N GLY A 437 -20.27 -9.75 4.20
CA GLY A 437 -19.50 -8.52 4.04
C GLY A 437 -20.07 -7.31 4.79
N MET A 438 -21.39 -7.19 4.90
CA MET A 438 -22.05 -6.07 5.59
C MET A 438 -22.00 -6.17 7.12
N ALA A 439 -21.69 -7.36 7.67
CA ALA A 439 -21.53 -7.57 9.10
C ALA A 439 -20.44 -6.66 9.71
N TRP A 440 -19.44 -6.28 8.91
CA TRP A 440 -18.26 -5.53 9.34
C TRP A 440 -18.43 -4.00 9.33
N ILE A 441 -19.52 -3.47 8.76
CA ILE A 441 -19.79 -2.01 8.73
C ILE A 441 -19.73 -1.33 10.10
N PRO A 442 -20.25 -1.91 11.21
CA PRO A 442 -20.15 -1.30 12.53
C PRO A 442 -18.70 -1.07 12.97
N ALA A 443 -17.80 -2.04 12.75
CA ALA A 443 -16.38 -1.90 13.06
C ALA A 443 -15.72 -0.84 12.16
N ILE A 444 -16.02 -0.83 10.86
CA ILE A 444 -15.53 0.21 9.94
C ILE A 444 -15.95 1.60 10.45
N TRP A 445 -17.22 1.80 10.80
CA TRP A 445 -17.68 3.09 11.33
C TRP A 445 -17.08 3.46 12.68
N PHE A 446 -16.69 2.51 13.52
CA PHE A 446 -16.02 2.79 14.79
C PHE A 446 -14.73 3.61 14.60
N PHE A 447 -13.98 3.36 13.51
CA PHE A 447 -12.80 4.15 13.17
C PHE A 447 -13.13 5.61 12.81
N ILE A 448 -14.31 5.88 12.25
CA ILE A 448 -14.81 7.26 12.04
C ILE A 448 -14.95 7.96 13.40
N GLY A 449 -15.46 7.25 14.42
CA GLY A 449 -15.57 7.76 15.79
C GLY A 449 -14.21 8.12 16.40
N ILE A 450 -13.22 7.24 16.31
CA ILE A 450 -11.86 7.50 16.82
C ILE A 450 -11.24 8.71 16.12
N VAL A 451 -11.26 8.72 14.79
CA VAL A 451 -10.68 9.81 14.00
C VAL A 451 -11.42 11.12 14.24
N ALA A 452 -12.73 11.11 14.42
CA ALA A 452 -13.52 12.27 14.79
C ALA A 452 -13.05 12.90 16.12
N VAL A 453 -12.83 12.08 17.16
CA VAL A 453 -12.31 12.55 18.45
C VAL A 453 -10.89 13.13 18.28
N LEU A 454 -10.01 12.45 17.55
CA LEU A 454 -8.66 12.93 17.27
C LEU A 454 -8.68 14.26 16.51
N ILE A 455 -9.49 14.38 15.45
CA ILE A 455 -9.65 15.64 14.69
C ILE A 455 -10.23 16.75 15.58
N GLY A 456 -11.14 16.42 16.49
CA GLY A 456 -11.81 17.38 17.36
C GLY A 456 -10.94 17.92 18.48
N TRP A 457 -10.11 17.09 19.10
CA TRP A 457 -9.40 17.42 20.34
C TRP A 457 -7.87 17.38 20.22
N LEU A 458 -7.34 16.51 19.37
CA LEU A 458 -5.91 16.23 19.27
C LEU A 458 -5.46 16.15 17.80
N PRO A 459 -5.69 17.20 16.96
CA PRO A 459 -5.53 17.10 15.51
C PRO A 459 -4.09 16.78 15.07
N ARG A 460 -3.09 17.10 15.91
CA ARG A 460 -1.67 16.74 15.71
C ARG A 460 -1.42 15.23 15.83
N PHE A 461 -2.22 14.53 16.63
CA PHE A 461 -2.11 13.09 16.87
C PHE A 461 -2.99 12.25 15.93
N THR A 462 -3.68 12.85 14.95
CA THR A 462 -4.50 12.10 13.98
C THR A 462 -3.75 10.99 13.24
N VAL A 463 -2.41 11.08 13.14
CA VAL A 463 -1.56 10.06 12.52
C VAL A 463 -1.49 8.76 13.35
N THR A 464 -1.75 8.78 14.66
CA THR A 464 -1.65 7.58 15.51
C THR A 464 -2.71 6.53 15.18
N ILE A 465 -3.80 6.90 14.49
CA ILE A 465 -4.83 5.96 14.02
C ILE A 465 -4.25 4.83 13.16
N TRP A 466 -3.19 5.12 12.39
CA TRP A 466 -2.52 4.12 11.57
C TRP A 466 -1.88 3.01 12.42
N GLY A 467 -1.34 3.36 13.60
CA GLY A 467 -0.83 2.38 14.55
C GLY A 467 -1.94 1.46 15.08
N TYR A 468 -3.13 2.00 15.32
CA TYR A 468 -4.29 1.19 15.73
C TYR A 468 -4.80 0.28 14.61
N ILE A 469 -4.83 0.73 13.36
CA ILE A 469 -5.16 -0.14 12.20
C ILE A 469 -4.17 -1.30 12.09
N VAL A 470 -2.87 -1.02 12.21
CA VAL A 470 -1.83 -2.04 12.18
C VAL A 470 -1.99 -3.02 13.34
N PHE A 471 -2.21 -2.51 14.55
CA PHE A 471 -2.50 -3.33 15.73
C PHE A 471 -3.69 -4.27 15.50
N VAL A 472 -4.82 -3.74 15.04
CA VAL A 472 -6.02 -4.53 14.73
C VAL A 472 -5.71 -5.60 13.69
N PHE A 473 -5.04 -5.24 12.59
CA PHE A 473 -4.65 -6.23 11.57
C PHE A 473 -3.83 -7.38 12.16
N PHE A 474 -2.80 -7.07 12.97
CA PHE A 474 -1.97 -8.10 13.59
C PHE A 474 -2.77 -8.99 14.55
N VAL A 475 -3.57 -8.40 15.43
CA VAL A 475 -4.36 -9.14 16.43
C VAL A 475 -5.45 -9.98 15.77
N SER A 476 -6.23 -9.41 14.83
CA SER A 476 -7.31 -10.17 14.19
C SER A 476 -6.79 -11.30 13.29
N TYR A 477 -5.63 -11.13 12.66
CA TYR A 477 -5.08 -12.09 11.70
C TYR A 477 -4.19 -13.15 12.36
N PHE A 478 -3.27 -12.73 13.24
CA PHE A 478 -2.30 -13.64 13.88
C PHE A 478 -2.67 -13.99 15.32
N GLY A 479 -3.56 -13.26 15.96
CA GLY A 479 -3.82 -13.41 17.40
C GLY A 479 -4.49 -14.72 17.81
N GLN A 480 -5.01 -15.52 16.87
CA GLN A 480 -5.44 -16.89 17.15
C GLN A 480 -4.29 -17.90 17.06
N MET A 481 -3.23 -17.59 16.30
CA MET A 481 -2.04 -18.42 16.12
C MET A 481 -0.97 -18.13 17.16
N MET A 482 -0.97 -16.90 17.67
CA MET A 482 -0.12 -16.45 18.75
C MET A 482 -0.94 -16.51 20.04
N ASP A 483 -0.43 -17.12 21.11
CA ASP A 483 -1.08 -17.16 22.43
C ASP A 483 -1.12 -15.75 23.08
N ILE A 484 -1.86 -14.82 22.46
CA ILE A 484 -1.94 -13.43 22.87
C ILE A 484 -2.87 -13.31 24.08
N PRO A 485 -2.47 -12.58 25.14
CA PRO A 485 -3.33 -12.32 26.28
C PRO A 485 -4.69 -11.73 25.90
N GLU A 486 -5.76 -12.22 26.53
CA GLU A 486 -7.15 -11.86 26.20
C GLU A 486 -7.43 -10.36 26.30
N PHE A 487 -6.75 -9.64 27.20
CA PHE A 487 -6.90 -8.19 27.31
C PHE A 487 -6.47 -7.45 26.04
N ILE A 488 -5.49 -7.99 25.29
CA ILE A 488 -5.02 -7.40 24.02
C ILE A 488 -6.04 -7.68 22.92
N ILE A 489 -6.60 -8.89 22.88
CA ILE A 489 -7.65 -9.26 21.93
C ILE A 489 -8.90 -8.38 22.15
N ASN A 490 -9.25 -8.09 23.39
CA ASN A 490 -10.38 -7.22 23.73
C ASN A 490 -10.20 -5.74 23.32
N ILE A 491 -8.98 -5.31 22.96
CA ILE A 491 -8.77 -3.95 22.42
C ILE A 491 -9.15 -3.91 20.93
N ASP A 492 -9.12 -5.05 20.23
CA ASP A 492 -9.46 -5.13 18.82
C ASP A 492 -10.97 -5.05 18.60
N ILE A 493 -11.44 -3.96 18.00
CA ILE A 493 -12.87 -3.80 17.66
C ILE A 493 -13.39 -4.85 16.67
N PHE A 494 -12.55 -5.38 15.79
CA PHE A 494 -12.94 -6.40 14.81
C PHE A 494 -13.24 -7.75 15.49
N SER A 495 -12.64 -8.04 16.64
CA SER A 495 -12.92 -9.24 17.45
C SER A 495 -14.39 -9.34 17.93
N TYR A 496 -15.07 -8.21 18.06
CA TYR A 496 -16.46 -8.15 18.52
C TYR A 496 -17.49 -8.36 17.40
N ILE A 497 -17.06 -8.38 16.14
CA ILE A 497 -17.96 -8.59 15.00
C ILE A 497 -18.18 -10.09 14.79
N PRO A 498 -19.44 -10.56 14.74
CA PRO A 498 -19.71 -11.96 14.51
C PRO A 498 -19.23 -12.38 13.12
N LYS A 499 -18.55 -13.51 13.05
CA LYS A 499 -18.07 -14.15 11.82
C LYS A 499 -19.22 -14.79 11.04
N VAL A 500 -20.09 -13.97 10.44
CA VAL A 500 -21.24 -14.45 9.62
C VAL A 500 -20.72 -15.11 8.33
N PRO A 501 -21.24 -16.28 7.89
CA PRO A 501 -22.41 -17.02 8.41
C PRO A 501 -22.14 -18.03 9.53
N ILE A 502 -20.88 -18.21 9.93
CA ILE A 502 -20.42 -19.20 10.92
C ILE A 502 -20.99 -18.89 12.32
N GLU A 503 -21.09 -17.60 12.66
CA GLU A 503 -21.72 -17.12 13.89
C GLU A 503 -23.07 -16.45 13.63
N GLU A 504 -23.98 -16.62 14.59
CA GLU A 504 -25.25 -15.90 14.59
C GLU A 504 -25.06 -14.40 14.78
N TRP A 505 -25.99 -13.63 14.21
CA TRP A 505 -25.93 -12.18 14.28
C TRP A 505 -26.20 -11.66 15.70
N LYS A 506 -25.16 -11.10 16.34
CA LYS A 506 -25.25 -10.50 17.67
C LYS A 506 -25.73 -9.04 17.58
N TRP A 507 -27.05 -8.85 17.63
CA TRP A 507 -27.67 -7.52 17.56
C TRP A 507 -27.22 -6.58 18.68
N GLY A 508 -27.09 -7.09 19.91
CA GLY A 508 -26.68 -6.30 21.07
C GLY A 508 -25.32 -5.63 20.87
N THR A 509 -24.30 -6.42 20.52
CA THR A 509 -22.94 -5.92 20.25
C THR A 509 -22.92 -4.93 19.08
N THR A 510 -23.63 -5.24 18.00
CA THR A 510 -23.73 -4.37 16.82
C THR A 510 -24.32 -2.99 17.16
N ILE A 511 -25.39 -2.97 17.95
CA ILE A 511 -26.05 -1.73 18.38
C ILE A 511 -25.12 -0.93 19.30
N LEU A 512 -24.46 -1.60 20.24
CA LEU A 512 -23.51 -0.96 21.16
C LEU A 512 -22.36 -0.26 20.41
N ILE A 513 -21.73 -0.94 19.44
CA ILE A 513 -20.64 -0.35 18.64
C ILE A 513 -21.13 0.89 17.88
N LYS A 514 -22.34 0.85 17.30
CA LYS A 514 -22.94 2.01 16.62
C LYS A 514 -23.21 3.18 17.56
N LEU A 515 -23.72 2.90 18.77
CA LEU A 515 -23.96 3.93 19.79
C LEU A 515 -22.66 4.56 20.28
N LEU A 516 -21.63 3.76 20.55
CA LEU A 516 -20.29 4.23 20.90
C LEU A 516 -19.69 5.10 19.79
N THR A 517 -19.82 4.65 18.54
CA THR A 517 -19.39 5.43 17.37
C THR A 517 -20.08 6.79 17.33
N LEU A 518 -21.41 6.82 17.47
CA LEU A 518 -22.18 8.06 17.46
C LEU A 518 -21.76 9.00 18.59
N PHE A 519 -21.57 8.46 19.80
CA PHE A 519 -21.09 9.20 20.96
C PHE A 519 -19.72 9.84 20.70
N MET A 520 -18.77 9.09 20.15
CA MET A 520 -17.44 9.59 19.79
C MET A 520 -17.50 10.66 18.69
N VAL A 521 -18.35 10.48 17.68
CA VAL A 521 -18.57 11.49 16.63
C VAL A 521 -19.14 12.79 17.23
N VAL A 522 -20.04 12.71 18.20
CA VAL A 522 -20.57 13.90 18.89
C VAL A 522 -19.49 14.57 19.74
N ILE A 523 -18.66 13.81 20.46
CA ILE A 523 -17.52 14.36 21.21
C ILE A 523 -16.52 15.04 20.27
N GLY A 524 -16.19 14.39 19.15
CA GLY A 524 -15.31 14.96 18.13
C GLY A 524 -15.86 16.26 17.55
N PHE A 525 -17.17 16.33 17.31
CA PHE A 525 -17.85 17.55 16.86
C PHE A 525 -17.71 18.69 17.87
N ILE A 526 -17.95 18.41 19.16
CA ILE A 526 -17.84 19.41 20.24
C ILE A 526 -16.41 19.98 20.30
N GLY A 527 -15.40 19.11 20.22
CA GLY A 527 -13.99 19.52 20.17
C GLY A 527 -13.70 20.37 18.93
N TYR A 528 -14.10 19.90 17.75
CA TYR A 528 -13.86 20.58 16.47
C TYR A 528 -14.46 21.99 16.44
N LYS A 529 -15.62 22.18 17.07
CA LYS A 529 -16.27 23.49 17.15
C LYS A 529 -15.50 24.46 18.05
N LYS A 530 -14.90 23.97 19.14
CA LYS A 530 -14.25 24.78 20.18
C LYS A 530 -12.77 25.06 19.89
N ARG A 531 -12.06 24.16 19.23
CA ARG A 531 -10.61 24.29 19.02
C ARG A 531 -10.25 25.37 18.00
N ASP A 532 -9.03 25.87 18.11
CA ASP A 532 -8.43 26.74 17.09
C ASP A 532 -8.04 25.95 15.84
N LEU A 533 -7.84 26.69 14.75
CA LEU A 533 -7.35 26.12 13.49
C LEU A 533 -5.88 25.72 13.66
N VAL A 534 -5.52 24.59 13.05
CA VAL A 534 -4.15 24.11 13.07
C VAL A 534 -3.34 24.85 12.03
N ASN A 535 -2.51 25.79 12.47
CA ASN A 535 -1.42 26.33 11.66
C ASN A 535 -0.16 25.46 11.85
N GLU A 536 0.63 25.30 10.78
CA GLU A 536 1.89 24.53 10.78
C GLU A 536 2.88 24.96 11.86
#